data_AF-A0A8J3IUI9-F1
#
_entry.id   AF-A0A8J3IUI9-F1
#
_cell.length_a   1.000
_cell.length_b   1.000
_cell.length_c   1.000
_cell.angle_alpha   90.00
_cell.angle_beta   90.00
_cell.angle_gamma   90.00
#
_symmetry.space_group_name_H-M   'P 1'
#
loop_
_entity.id
_entity.type
_entity.pdbx_description
1 polymer ?
#
loop_
_entity_poly.entity_id
_entity_poly.type
_entity_poly.pdbx_seq_one_letter_code
_entity_poly.pdbx_strand_id
1 'polypeptide(L)'
;MYQPPGYPPERKKQGLFILLLFLVGVLFLVLWASSHQPPATNYTYTVVTPDDSNESYSGGSGSSTNTLYARHTPLPTMAPTAKLHYGVNHNPWGYDFDATGGQLLYSPVPGFCAGQYFQCVGDFWERSNGYVVECHSGYYSHSGGVQGACSQHGGVWRALYSH
;
A
#
# COMPACT_ATOMS: atom_id res chain seq x y z
N MET A 1 2.41 71.29 36.28
CA MET A 1 2.44 69.84 36.01
C MET A 1 1.02 69.42 35.64
N TYR A 2 0.79 69.09 34.37
CA TYR A 2 -0.54 68.78 33.84
C TYR A 2 -0.52 67.32 33.39
N GLN A 3 -1.35 66.46 33.98
CA GLN A 3 -1.54 65.08 33.55
C GLN A 3 -2.79 64.99 32.67
N PRO A 4 -2.71 64.40 31.46
CA PRO A 4 -3.87 64.26 30.60
C PRO A 4 -4.82 63.15 31.09
N PRO A 5 -6.13 63.25 30.75
CA PRO A 5 -7.13 62.28 31.17
C PRO A 5 -6.93 60.90 30.53
N GLY A 6 -7.07 59.86 31.34
CA GLY A 6 -6.95 58.46 30.93
C GLY A 6 -8.08 58.03 29.99
N TYR A 7 -7.70 57.38 28.90
CA TYR A 7 -8.64 56.69 28.00
C TYR A 7 -9.22 55.44 28.68
N PRO A 8 -10.54 55.17 28.54
CA PRO A 8 -11.16 53.95 29.06
C PRO A 8 -10.75 52.72 28.24
N PRO A 9 -10.63 51.53 28.86
CA PRO A 9 -10.24 50.31 28.15
C PRO A 9 -11.40 49.73 27.32
N GLU A 10 -11.31 49.83 26.00
CA GLU A 10 -12.15 49.18 24.95
C GLU A 10 -11.96 47.64 24.90
N ARG A 11 -12.08 46.94 26.04
CA ARG A 11 -11.85 45.47 26.11
C ARG A 11 -12.98 44.62 25.53
N LYS A 12 -14.19 45.16 25.34
CA LYS A 12 -15.35 44.32 24.96
C LYS A 12 -15.45 44.03 23.46
N LYS A 13 -14.93 44.91 22.60
CA LYS A 13 -14.97 44.71 21.13
C LYS A 13 -13.89 43.75 20.62
N GLN A 14 -12.74 43.68 21.30
CA GLN A 14 -11.64 42.80 20.91
C GLN A 14 -11.97 41.31 21.09
N GLY A 15 -12.67 40.93 22.17
CA GLY A 15 -13.06 39.54 22.40
C GLY A 15 -14.05 38.99 21.36
N LEU A 16 -15.00 39.83 20.92
CA LEU A 16 -15.97 39.45 19.89
C LEU A 16 -15.31 39.31 18.51
N PHE A 17 -14.33 40.16 18.20
CA PHE A 17 -13.60 40.09 16.94
C PHE A 17 -12.73 38.83 16.84
N ILE A 18 -12.06 38.45 17.94
CA ILE A 18 -11.28 37.22 18.01
C ILE A 18 -12.19 35.99 17.88
N LEU A 19 -13.33 35.97 18.58
CA LEU A 19 -14.30 34.87 18.48
C LEU A 19 -14.83 34.71 17.04
N LEU A 20 -15.13 35.82 16.36
CA LEU A 20 -15.58 35.80 14.96
C LEU A 20 -14.49 35.26 14.03
N LEU A 21 -13.23 35.65 14.20
CA LEU A 21 -12.12 35.12 13.38
C LEU A 21 -11.91 33.61 13.60
N PHE A 22 -12.04 33.12 14.84
CA PHE A 22 -11.98 31.70 15.12
C PHE A 22 -13.15 30.93 14.47
N LEU A 23 -14.38 31.44 14.56
CA LEU A 23 -15.53 30.79 13.94
C LEU A 23 -15.45 30.77 12.42
N VAL A 24 -15.01 31.87 11.80
CA VAL A 24 -14.78 31.93 10.34
C VAL A 24 -13.64 30.99 9.94
N GLY A 25 -12.55 30.92 10.72
CA GLY A 25 -11.45 30.00 10.47
C GLY A 25 -11.84 28.52 10.57
N VAL A 26 -12.62 28.14 11.59
CA VAL A 26 -13.15 26.77 11.74
C VAL A 26 -14.10 26.44 10.60
N LEU A 27 -14.98 27.37 10.20
CA LEU A 27 -15.87 27.18 9.06
C LEU A 27 -15.09 27.00 7.75
N PHE A 28 -14.06 27.80 7.51
CA PHE A 28 -13.17 27.65 6.36
C PHE A 28 -12.41 26.32 6.38
N LEU A 29 -11.97 25.85 7.54
CA LEU A 29 -11.25 24.59 7.68
C LEU A 29 -12.16 23.39 7.41
N VAL A 30 -13.42 23.44 7.89
CA VAL A 30 -14.44 22.41 7.59
C VAL A 30 -14.80 22.43 6.10
N LEU A 31 -15.04 23.61 5.51
CA LEU A 31 -15.37 23.73 4.09
C LEU A 31 -14.19 23.31 3.17
N TRP A 32 -12.96 23.62 3.55
CA TRP A 32 -11.75 23.20 2.83
C TRP A 32 -11.55 21.68 2.91
N ALA A 33 -11.78 21.07 4.07
CA ALA A 33 -11.74 19.62 4.24
C ALA A 33 -12.82 18.90 3.41
N SER A 34 -14.02 19.49 3.27
CA SER A 34 -15.09 18.95 2.41
C SER A 34 -14.79 19.08 0.91
N SER A 35 -13.90 20.00 0.52
CA SER A 35 -13.57 20.24 -0.90
C SER A 35 -12.48 19.31 -1.44
N HIS A 36 -11.83 18.52 -0.58
CA HIS A 36 -10.77 17.57 -0.95
C HIS A 36 -11.25 16.12 -0.90
N GLN A 37 -12.43 15.85 -1.47
CA GLN A 37 -12.72 14.46 -1.84
C GLN A 37 -11.77 14.07 -2.96
N PRO A 38 -10.90 13.06 -2.78
CA PRO A 38 -10.13 12.53 -3.89
C PRO A 38 -11.11 12.09 -4.99
N PRO A 39 -10.76 12.27 -6.27
CA PRO A 39 -11.64 11.85 -7.36
C PRO A 39 -12.02 10.39 -7.16
N ALA A 40 -13.32 10.09 -7.26
CA ALA A 40 -13.80 8.73 -7.28
C ALA A 40 -13.17 8.03 -8.50
N THR A 41 -12.08 7.30 -8.26
CA THR A 41 -11.47 6.44 -9.27
C THR A 41 -12.42 5.27 -9.48
N ASN A 42 -13.25 5.35 -10.51
CA ASN A 42 -13.96 4.20 -11.05
C ASN A 42 -12.91 3.22 -11.60
N TYR A 43 -12.48 2.28 -10.75
CA TYR A 43 -11.70 1.14 -11.19
C TYR A 43 -12.63 0.20 -11.94
N THR A 44 -12.70 0.39 -13.26
CA THR A 44 -13.21 -0.63 -14.17
C THR A 44 -12.19 -1.76 -14.20
N TYR A 45 -12.43 -2.82 -13.42
CA TYR A 45 -11.68 -4.06 -13.56
C TYR A 45 -12.05 -4.69 -14.91
N THR A 46 -11.22 -4.46 -15.93
CA THR A 46 -11.23 -5.32 -17.10
C THR A 46 -10.67 -6.67 -16.66
N VAL A 47 -11.54 -7.67 -16.58
CA VAL A 47 -11.12 -9.07 -16.50
C VAL A 47 -10.44 -9.38 -17.82
N VAL A 48 -9.12 -9.21 -17.86
CA VAL A 48 -8.29 -9.69 -18.96
C VAL A 48 -8.20 -11.20 -18.78
N THR A 49 -9.06 -11.92 -19.49
CA THR A 49 -8.81 -13.33 -19.81
C THR A 49 -7.46 -13.41 -20.52
N PRO A 50 -6.57 -14.36 -20.19
CA PRO A 50 -5.32 -14.52 -20.93
C PRO A 50 -5.64 -14.76 -22.42
N ASP A 51 -5.35 -13.78 -23.26
CA ASP A 51 -5.36 -13.91 -24.70
C ASP A 51 -4.09 -14.68 -25.09
N ASP A 52 -4.29 -15.84 -25.70
CA ASP A 52 -3.31 -16.87 -26.01
C ASP A 52 -2.55 -16.56 -27.32
N SER A 53 -2.28 -15.30 -27.63
CA SER A 53 -1.66 -14.89 -28.90
C SER A 53 -0.26 -14.29 -28.73
N ASN A 54 0.71 -15.20 -28.57
CA ASN A 54 2.13 -14.91 -28.72
C ASN A 54 2.48 -14.75 -30.21
N GLU A 55 2.51 -13.52 -30.73
CA GLU A 55 3.14 -13.21 -32.01
C GLU A 55 4.67 -13.09 -31.88
N SER A 56 5.33 -14.14 -32.35
CA SER A 56 6.34 -14.05 -33.42
C SER A 56 7.55 -13.12 -33.22
N TYR A 57 8.63 -13.65 -32.62
CA TYR A 57 9.99 -13.22 -32.94
C TYR A 57 10.60 -14.19 -33.95
N SER A 58 10.82 -13.72 -35.19
CA SER A 58 11.41 -14.48 -36.28
C SER A 58 12.93 -14.29 -36.30
N GLY A 59 13.66 -15.34 -35.94
CA GLY A 59 15.10 -15.51 -36.18
C GLY A 59 15.31 -16.87 -36.85
N GLY A 60 15.84 -16.86 -38.06
CA GLY A 60 15.67 -17.95 -39.02
C GLY A 60 16.63 -19.14 -38.94
N SER A 61 16.35 -20.04 -39.90
CA SER A 61 17.19 -21.11 -40.46
C SER A 61 17.22 -22.46 -39.73
N GLY A 62 16.55 -23.45 -40.32
CA GLY A 62 16.65 -24.85 -39.90
C GLY A 62 15.60 -25.75 -40.56
N SER A 63 15.91 -26.20 -41.77
CA SER A 63 15.16 -27.23 -42.51
C SER A 63 15.14 -28.56 -41.76
N SER A 64 13.97 -29.23 -41.65
CA SER A 64 13.72 -30.63 -42.07
C SER A 64 12.60 -31.33 -41.29
N THR A 65 11.61 -31.79 -42.06
CA THR A 65 10.84 -33.05 -41.94
C THR A 65 10.23 -33.45 -40.59
N ASN A 66 8.91 -33.29 -40.58
CA ASN A 66 7.90 -33.84 -39.68
C ASN A 66 8.07 -35.36 -39.45
N THR A 67 8.28 -35.76 -38.18
CA THR A 67 7.98 -37.11 -37.68
C THR A 67 7.10 -36.94 -36.46
N LEU A 68 5.83 -37.31 -36.60
CA LEU A 68 4.82 -37.30 -35.55
C LEU A 68 5.22 -38.29 -34.43
N TYR A 69 5.77 -37.76 -33.35
CA TYR A 69 5.66 -38.37 -32.03
C TYR A 69 5.48 -37.23 -31.03
N ALA A 70 4.21 -36.86 -30.78
CA ALA A 70 3.87 -35.95 -29.70
C ALA A 70 4.26 -36.64 -28.39
N ARG A 71 5.49 -36.36 -27.92
CA ARG A 71 5.89 -36.64 -26.55
C ARG A 71 4.99 -35.77 -25.69
N HIS A 72 4.04 -36.38 -25.01
CA HIS A 72 3.28 -35.72 -23.96
C HIS A 72 4.28 -35.19 -22.93
N THR A 73 4.55 -33.89 -22.98
CA THR A 73 5.11 -33.18 -21.85
C THR A 73 4.14 -33.40 -20.70
N PRO A 74 4.56 -33.94 -19.54
CA PRO A 74 3.67 -33.98 -18.39
C PRO A 74 3.24 -32.53 -18.12
N LEU A 75 1.92 -32.32 -18.10
CA LEU A 75 1.32 -31.08 -17.60
C LEU A 75 2.05 -30.72 -16.30
N PRO A 76 2.47 -29.46 -16.07
CA PRO A 76 2.92 -29.07 -14.75
C PRO A 76 1.84 -29.51 -13.78
N THR A 77 2.18 -30.47 -12.92
CA THR A 77 1.27 -30.91 -11.86
C THR A 77 0.99 -29.66 -11.06
N MET A 78 -0.19 -29.08 -11.25
CA MET A 78 -0.63 -27.96 -10.42
C MET A 78 -0.49 -28.45 -8.99
N ALA A 79 0.38 -27.79 -8.23
CA ALA A 79 0.53 -28.05 -6.80
C ALA A 79 -0.89 -28.10 -6.20
N PRO A 80 -1.15 -29.07 -5.29
CA PRO A 80 -2.48 -29.32 -4.75
C PRO A 80 -3.11 -28.00 -4.32
N THR A 81 -4.36 -27.78 -4.77
CA THR A 81 -5.16 -26.59 -4.47
C THR A 81 -5.09 -26.33 -2.97
N ALA A 82 -4.21 -25.40 -2.59
CA ALA A 82 -4.05 -24.99 -1.22
C ALA A 82 -5.43 -24.56 -0.73
N LYS A 83 -5.80 -25.05 0.44
CA LYS A 83 -7.00 -24.60 1.15
C LYS A 83 -7.01 -23.07 1.09
N LEU A 84 -8.13 -22.46 0.70
CA LEU A 84 -8.26 -21.00 0.62
C LEU A 84 -8.09 -20.42 2.03
N HIS A 85 -6.84 -20.19 2.42
CA HIS A 85 -6.47 -19.48 3.62
C HIS A 85 -6.49 -18.01 3.22
N TYR A 86 -7.53 -17.29 3.64
CA TYR A 86 -7.53 -15.85 3.47
C TYR A 86 -6.48 -15.30 4.43
N GLY A 87 -5.43 -14.69 3.88
CA GLY A 87 -4.39 -14.09 4.70
C GLY A 87 -4.92 -12.89 5.49
N VAL A 88 -4.03 -12.23 6.22
CA VAL A 88 -4.38 -11.01 6.95
C VAL A 88 -5.01 -9.97 6.01
N ASN A 89 -5.95 -9.18 6.51
CA ASN A 89 -6.70 -8.19 5.73
C ASN A 89 -7.46 -8.79 4.52
N HIS A 90 -7.75 -10.10 4.52
CA HIS A 90 -8.38 -10.81 3.40
C HIS A 90 -7.60 -10.73 2.09
N ASN A 91 -6.26 -10.62 2.17
CA ASN A 91 -5.44 -10.59 0.96
C ASN A 91 -5.51 -11.94 0.22
N PRO A 92 -5.55 -11.93 -1.13
CA PRO A 92 -5.74 -13.13 -1.94
C PRO A 92 -4.50 -14.02 -2.04
N TRP A 93 -3.33 -13.54 -1.56
CA TRP A 93 -2.06 -14.27 -1.64
C TRP A 93 -1.81 -15.13 -0.41
N GLY A 94 -2.72 -15.12 0.57
CA GLY A 94 -2.58 -15.93 1.79
C GLY A 94 -1.48 -15.43 2.73
N TYR A 95 -0.98 -14.20 2.57
CA TYR A 95 0.04 -13.69 3.47
C TYR A 95 -0.55 -13.43 4.86
N ASP A 96 0.09 -13.90 5.90
CA ASP A 96 -0.42 -13.76 7.26
C ASP A 96 0.71 -13.58 8.29
N PHE A 97 0.35 -13.68 9.57
CA PHE A 97 1.28 -13.54 10.68
C PHE A 97 1.57 -14.87 11.40
N ASP A 98 1.14 -16.00 10.83
CA ASP A 98 1.40 -17.32 11.39
C ASP A 98 2.78 -17.82 10.94
N ALA A 99 3.73 -17.78 11.88
CA ALA A 99 5.06 -18.33 11.66
C ALA A 99 5.07 -19.86 11.58
N THR A 100 3.99 -20.54 11.98
CA THR A 100 3.89 -21.99 11.98
C THR A 100 3.66 -22.50 10.57
N GLY A 101 4.71 -23.01 9.93
CA GLY A 101 4.64 -23.49 8.55
C GLY A 101 4.79 -22.38 7.50
N GLY A 102 4.73 -21.11 7.90
CA GLY A 102 5.00 -19.96 7.03
C GLY A 102 6.50 -19.72 6.82
N GLN A 103 6.82 -19.05 5.71
CA GLN A 103 8.17 -18.54 5.41
C GLN A 103 8.17 -17.02 5.38
N LEU A 104 9.25 -16.39 5.84
CA LEU A 104 9.39 -14.93 5.78
C LEU A 104 9.24 -14.44 4.34
N LEU A 105 8.41 -13.43 4.13
CA LEU A 105 8.12 -12.90 2.79
C LEU A 105 9.24 -11.96 2.31
N TYR A 106 10.19 -12.47 1.54
CA TYR A 106 11.28 -11.67 0.96
C TYR A 106 10.96 -11.08 -0.42
N SER A 107 10.03 -11.68 -1.16
CA SER A 107 9.68 -11.26 -2.52
C SER A 107 8.17 -11.06 -2.61
N PRO A 108 7.63 -9.94 -2.12
CA PRO A 108 6.22 -9.63 -2.26
C PRO A 108 5.84 -9.49 -3.74
N VAL A 109 4.58 -9.80 -4.07
CA VAL A 109 4.05 -9.63 -5.44
C VAL A 109 4.13 -8.16 -5.89
N PRO A 110 4.31 -7.87 -7.20
CA PRO A 110 4.47 -6.50 -7.70
C PRO A 110 3.31 -5.52 -7.37
N GLY A 111 2.14 -6.03 -6.99
CA GLY A 111 0.98 -5.23 -6.57
C GLY A 111 0.79 -5.09 -5.05
N PHE A 112 1.76 -5.53 -4.24
CA PHE A 112 1.62 -5.60 -2.79
C PHE A 112 1.20 -4.25 -2.17
N CYS A 113 1.88 -3.17 -2.56
CA CYS A 113 1.62 -1.80 -2.08
C CYS A 113 0.57 -1.03 -2.89
N ALA A 114 0.07 -1.60 -3.98
CA ALA A 114 -0.78 -0.89 -4.93
C ALA A 114 -2.26 -0.89 -4.52
N GLY A 115 -2.60 -1.51 -3.38
CA GLY A 115 -3.96 -1.97 -3.13
C GLY A 115 -4.49 -1.72 -1.71
N GLN A 116 -5.63 -2.33 -1.47
CA GLN A 116 -6.42 -2.17 -0.24
C GLN A 116 -5.91 -3.02 0.93
N TYR A 117 -5.08 -4.02 0.65
CA TYR A 117 -4.68 -5.02 1.63
C TYR A 117 -3.51 -4.58 2.51
N PHE A 118 -2.55 -3.87 1.92
CA PHE A 118 -1.29 -3.52 2.58
C PHE A 118 -0.91 -2.08 2.26
N GLN A 119 -0.94 -1.22 3.28
CA GLN A 119 -0.47 0.16 3.17
C GLN A 119 1.04 0.18 3.43
N CYS A 120 1.82 0.44 2.39
CA CYS A 120 3.27 0.45 2.50
C CYS A 120 3.84 1.80 2.91
N VAL A 121 5.01 1.79 3.55
CA VAL A 121 5.86 2.96 3.68
C VAL A 121 6.30 3.46 2.31
N GLY A 122 6.60 4.75 2.18
CA GLY A 122 6.87 5.38 0.87
C GLY A 122 8.08 4.79 0.13
N ASP A 123 9.08 4.32 0.86
CA ASP A 123 10.33 3.75 0.32
C ASP A 123 10.32 2.21 0.27
N PHE A 124 9.15 1.57 0.33
CA PHE A 124 9.03 0.12 0.40
C PHE A 124 9.78 -0.61 -0.73
N TRP A 125 9.57 -0.18 -1.98
CA TRP A 125 10.22 -0.81 -3.14
C TRP A 125 11.69 -0.39 -3.32
N GLU A 126 12.10 0.71 -2.69
CA GLU A 126 13.48 1.21 -2.70
C GLU A 126 14.34 0.48 -1.66
N ARG A 127 13.75 0.10 -0.53
CA ARG A 127 14.40 -0.65 0.56
C ARG A 127 13.90 -2.08 0.63
N SER A 128 14.33 -2.91 -0.32
CA SER A 128 13.97 -4.33 -0.46
C SER A 128 15.04 -5.30 0.07
N ASN A 129 15.90 -4.84 0.98
CA ASN A 129 17.04 -5.61 1.50
C ASN A 129 16.69 -6.52 2.71
N GLY A 130 15.40 -6.69 3.01
CA GLY A 130 14.91 -7.52 4.11
C GLY A 130 13.66 -8.31 3.73
N TYR A 131 12.97 -8.85 4.73
CA TYR A 131 11.63 -9.42 4.57
C TYR A 131 10.54 -8.38 4.89
N VAL A 132 9.31 -8.66 4.50
CA VAL A 132 8.17 -7.77 4.76
C VAL A 132 7.77 -7.85 6.24
N VAL A 133 7.66 -6.69 6.87
CA VAL A 133 7.19 -6.52 8.25
C VAL A 133 6.03 -5.53 8.30
N GLU A 134 5.16 -5.70 9.28
CA GLU A 134 4.26 -4.64 9.75
C GLU A 134 4.99 -3.80 10.81
N CYS A 135 4.99 -2.48 10.63
CA CYS A 135 5.48 -1.52 11.61
C CYS A 135 4.40 -1.24 12.66
N HIS A 136 4.78 -0.68 13.82
CA HIS A 136 3.83 -0.34 14.89
C HIS A 136 2.70 0.61 14.46
N SER A 137 2.96 1.46 13.47
CA SER A 137 1.96 2.35 12.87
C SER A 137 0.97 1.65 11.93
N GLY A 138 1.09 0.34 11.70
CA GLY A 138 0.25 -0.44 10.76
C GLY A 138 0.70 -0.36 9.29
N TYR A 139 1.78 0.36 8.99
CA TYR A 139 2.36 0.41 7.65
C TYR A 139 3.30 -0.77 7.43
N TYR A 140 3.45 -1.22 6.19
CA TYR A 140 4.32 -2.32 5.82
C TYR A 140 5.65 -1.81 5.27
N SER A 141 6.76 -2.45 5.66
CA SER A 141 8.12 -2.15 5.19
C SER A 141 8.81 -3.40 4.68
N HIS A 142 9.62 -3.28 3.63
CA HIS A 142 10.41 -4.37 3.05
C HIS A 142 11.85 -4.44 3.61
N SER A 143 12.05 -3.84 4.78
CA SER A 143 13.34 -3.75 5.48
C SER A 143 13.43 -4.66 6.72
N GLY A 144 12.52 -5.62 6.90
CA GLY A 144 12.53 -6.53 8.05
C GLY A 144 13.86 -7.25 8.23
N GLY A 145 14.36 -7.31 9.46
CA GLY A 145 15.68 -7.86 9.79
C GLY A 145 16.86 -6.90 9.56
N VAL A 146 16.63 -5.72 8.97
CA VAL A 146 17.64 -4.67 8.78
C VAL A 146 17.66 -3.73 9.99
N GLN A 147 18.85 -3.27 10.39
CA GLN A 147 18.99 -2.28 11.45
C GLN A 147 18.23 -0.99 11.09
N GLY A 148 17.38 -0.53 12.01
CA GLY A 148 16.58 0.68 11.82
C GLY A 148 15.29 0.47 11.01
N ALA A 149 14.91 -0.78 10.71
CA ALA A 149 13.62 -1.10 10.11
C ALA A 149 12.46 -0.46 10.89
N CYS A 150 11.52 0.13 10.16
CA CYS A 150 10.36 0.84 10.73
C CYS A 150 10.70 1.96 11.72
N SER A 151 11.93 2.49 11.76
CA SER A 151 12.34 3.52 12.74
C SER A 151 11.48 4.79 12.72
N GLN A 152 10.99 5.19 11.55
CA GLN A 152 10.06 6.33 11.39
C GLN A 152 8.59 5.97 11.69
N HIS A 153 8.30 4.69 11.90
CA HIS A 153 6.97 4.10 12.01
C HIS A 153 6.77 3.32 13.34
N GLY A 154 7.50 3.71 14.39
CA GLY A 154 7.38 3.14 15.73
C GLY A 154 8.11 1.81 15.95
N GLY A 155 8.98 1.41 15.01
CA GLY A 155 9.70 0.14 15.04
C GLY A 155 8.91 -1.02 14.46
N VAL A 156 9.58 -2.16 14.31
CA VAL A 156 8.99 -3.40 13.79
C VAL A 156 7.99 -3.93 14.80
N TRP A 157 6.77 -4.25 14.35
CA TRP A 157 5.76 -4.92 15.15
C TRP A 157 5.85 -6.43 14.97
N ARG A 158 5.71 -6.93 13.73
CA ARG A 158 5.81 -8.38 13.42
C ARG A 158 6.16 -8.64 11.96
N ALA A 159 6.68 -9.83 11.68
CA ALA A 159 6.97 -10.32 10.34
C ALA A 159 5.72 -10.83 9.63
N LEU A 160 5.64 -10.62 8.32
CA LEU A 160 4.62 -11.20 7.45
C LEU A 160 5.17 -12.46 6.77
N TYR A 161 4.35 -13.51 6.70
CA TYR A 161 4.71 -14.83 6.20
C TYR A 161 3.91 -15.19 4.95
N SER A 162 4.49 -16.03 4.10
CA SER A 162 3.84 -16.72 2.99
C SER A 162 3.72 -18.22 3.28
N HIS A 163 2.64 -18.84 2.80
CA HIS A 163 2.33 -20.26 2.93
C HIS A 163 2.15 -20.93 1.56
#